data_AF-A0A7X9H0J2-F1
#
_entry.id   AF-A0A7X9H0J2-F1
#
_cell.length_a   1.000
_cell.length_b   1.000
_cell.length_c   1.000
_cell.angle_alpha   90.00
_cell.angle_beta   90.00
_cell.angle_gamma   90.00
#
_symmetry.space_group_name_H-M   'P 1'
#
loop_
_entity.id
_entity.type
_entity.pdbx_description
1 polymer ?
#
loop_
_entity_poly.entity_id
_entity_poly.type
_entity_poly.pdbx_seq_one_letter_code
_entity_poly.pdbx_strand_id
1 'polypeptide(L)'
;MKDKKKRKLQFPTAFTVLFIVLILAAALTYVVPAGLYSKLVYDGELDAFVIEDHKGNITQVPATQNTLNSLNIKMDVNKFKDGSIRKPIAIPDTYQRIAQSPQGLIPIIMSPVQGVMDTVDIMVFVLILGGIIGLINKTGTFDAGIAALSKRTKGKEFILVIFISLLIALGGTTFGLAEETIALYPILMPIFIASGYDAIVCIAAIYMGSSIGTMFSTVNPFSVVIASNAAGISFSEGLTFRIIALILAMIITLIYIYYYARKVKKDPKNSLIYEDMDKIEERFLKDYDPDNVVPFDWRRILILIIFLAAFPIMIWGVSSGDWWFPEMSGLFLAVAIIIIFLSGLSEREAV
;
A
#
# COMPACT_ATOMS: atom_id res chain seq x y z
N MET A 1 13.00 48.19 18.97
CA MET A 1 12.78 46.87 19.61
C MET A 1 12.63 45.83 18.49
N LYS A 2 13.48 44.79 18.46
CA LYS A 2 13.37 43.70 17.48
C LYS A 2 12.16 42.84 17.87
N ASP A 3 11.18 42.73 16.97
CA ASP A 3 10.06 41.81 17.08
C ASP A 3 10.59 40.38 17.24
N LYS A 4 10.42 39.81 18.44
CA LYS A 4 10.66 38.40 18.69
C LYS A 4 9.57 37.62 17.96
N LYS A 5 9.88 37.17 16.73
CA LYS A 5 9.10 36.18 15.97
C LYS A 5 8.71 35.05 16.94
N LYS A 6 7.43 35.01 17.34
CA LYS A 6 6.86 33.85 18.07
C LYS A 6 7.12 32.64 17.18
N ARG A 7 7.97 31.71 17.62
CA ARG A 7 8.15 30.43 16.94
C ARG A 7 6.79 29.74 16.93
N LYS A 8 6.10 29.74 15.79
CA LYS A 8 4.89 28.94 15.61
C LYS A 8 5.31 27.50 15.88
N LEU A 9 4.62 26.80 16.78
CA LEU A 9 4.80 25.36 16.92
C LEU A 9 4.47 24.74 15.56
N GLN A 10 5.51 24.30 14.86
CA GLN A 10 5.38 23.49 13.66
C GLN A 10 5.36 22.04 14.11
N PHE A 11 4.51 21.25 13.47
CA PHE A 11 4.50 19.82 13.71
C PHE A 11 5.90 19.25 13.37
N PRO A 12 6.48 18.38 14.21
CA PRO A 12 7.80 17.80 13.94
C PRO A 12 7.80 17.00 12.63
N THR A 13 8.99 16.82 12.05
CA THR A 13 9.15 15.96 10.87
C THR A 13 8.86 14.50 11.21
N ALA A 14 8.52 13.68 10.22
CA ALA A 14 8.30 12.24 10.39
C ALA A 14 9.46 11.55 11.13
N PHE A 15 10.71 11.86 10.77
CA PHE A 15 11.89 11.32 11.46
C PHE A 15 11.95 11.70 12.95
N THR A 16 11.63 12.95 13.27
CA THR A 16 11.57 13.40 14.67
C THR A 16 10.47 12.68 15.44
N VAL A 17 9.29 12.51 14.84
CA VAL A 17 8.19 11.76 15.45
C VAL A 17 8.59 10.31 15.71
N LEU A 18 9.20 9.63 14.73
CA LEU A 18 9.68 8.25 14.89
C LEU A 18 10.71 8.13 16.02
N PHE A 19 11.64 9.09 16.14
CA PHE A 19 12.63 9.09 17.21
C PHE A 19 11.99 9.30 18.59
N ILE A 20 10.98 10.18 18.69
CA ILE A 20 10.21 10.37 19.93
C ILE A 20 9.49 9.07 20.30
N VAL A 21 8.83 8.42 19.34
CA VAL A 21 8.14 7.13 19.56
C VAL A 21 9.12 6.06 20.02
N LEU A 22 10.31 5.98 19.43
CA LEU A 22 11.37 5.05 19.85
C LEU A 22 11.78 5.27 21.30
N ILE A 23 12.06 6.52 21.70
CA ILE A 23 12.43 6.85 23.09
C ILE A 23 11.29 6.51 24.05
N LEU A 24 10.04 6.83 23.67
CA LEU A 24 8.88 6.51 24.49
C LEU A 24 8.69 5.00 24.64
N ALA A 25 8.81 4.23 23.56
CA ALA A 25 8.74 2.77 23.59
C ALA A 25 9.85 2.18 24.49
N ALA A 26 11.07 2.70 24.38
CA ALA A 26 12.18 2.29 25.23
C ALA A 26 11.92 2.61 26.71
N ALA A 27 11.46 3.81 27.03
CA ALA A 27 11.10 4.19 28.40
C ALA A 27 9.97 3.31 28.96
N LEU A 28 8.98 2.97 28.13
CA LEU A 28 7.90 2.07 28.52
C LEU A 28 8.39 0.67 28.87
N THR A 29 9.52 0.19 28.34
CA THR A 29 10.08 -1.12 28.74
C THR A 29 10.52 -1.18 30.21
N TYR A 30 10.74 -0.03 30.85
CA TYR A 30 11.04 0.05 32.29
C TYR A 30 9.76 0.04 33.15
N VAL A 31 8.66 0.60 32.65
CA VAL A 31 7.43 0.83 33.43
C VAL A 31 6.41 -0.29 33.20
N VAL A 32 6.30 -0.78 31.98
CA VAL A 32 5.35 -1.82 31.59
C VAL A 32 5.91 -3.18 32.03
N PRO A 33 5.17 -3.96 32.86
CA PRO A 33 5.61 -5.29 33.27
C PRO A 33 5.76 -6.22 32.06
N ALA A 34 6.89 -6.92 31.99
CA ALA A 34 7.11 -7.95 30.98
C ALA A 34 6.24 -9.18 31.28
N GLY A 35 5.64 -9.76 30.25
CA GLY A 35 4.89 -11.00 30.37
C GLY A 35 4.74 -11.72 29.05
N LEU A 36 4.50 -13.02 29.14
CA LEU A 36 4.34 -13.92 28.01
C LEU A 36 3.10 -14.78 28.21
N TYR A 37 2.40 -15.05 27.11
CA TYR A 37 1.42 -16.12 27.03
C TYR A 37 2.14 -17.40 26.60
N SER A 38 1.64 -18.56 27.03
CA SER A 38 1.98 -19.82 26.37
C SER A 38 1.51 -19.77 24.93
N LYS A 39 2.28 -20.34 24.02
CA LYS A 39 1.98 -20.34 22.58
C LYS A 39 1.69 -21.76 22.11
N LEU A 40 0.78 -21.89 21.15
CA LEU A 40 0.42 -23.14 20.51
C LEU A 40 0.71 -23.04 19.01
N VAL A 41 1.40 -24.05 18.48
CA VAL A 41 1.71 -24.22 17.05
C VAL A 41 1.26 -25.61 16.63
N TYR A 42 0.75 -25.74 15.40
CA TYR A 42 0.45 -27.05 14.83
C TYR A 42 1.68 -27.60 14.10
N ASP A 43 2.05 -28.82 14.43
CA ASP A 43 3.08 -29.60 13.74
C ASP A 43 2.39 -30.63 12.84
N GLY A 44 2.51 -30.42 11.52
CA GLY A 44 1.88 -31.26 10.51
C GLY A 44 2.56 -32.62 10.32
N GLU A 45 3.82 -32.79 10.72
CA GLU A 45 4.51 -34.08 10.64
C GLU A 45 4.06 -35.01 11.76
N LEU A 46 3.79 -34.44 12.94
CA LEU A 46 3.41 -35.18 14.13
C LEU A 46 1.88 -35.26 14.34
N ASP A 47 1.09 -34.54 13.54
CA ASP A 47 -0.35 -34.29 13.75
C ASP A 47 -0.66 -33.89 15.21
N ALA A 48 0.16 -32.98 15.74
CA ALA A 48 0.15 -32.58 17.14
C ALA A 48 0.20 -31.06 17.29
N PHE A 49 -0.37 -30.55 18.39
CA PHE A 49 -0.10 -29.20 18.84
C PHE A 49 1.11 -29.19 19.75
N VAL A 50 2.06 -28.33 19.43
CA VAL A 50 3.25 -28.03 20.21
C VAL A 50 2.98 -26.78 21.02
N ILE A 51 2.98 -26.93 22.35
CA ILE A 51 2.76 -25.84 23.30
C ILE A 51 4.10 -25.47 23.93
N GLU A 52 4.51 -24.22 23.75
CA GLU A 52 5.66 -23.63 24.44
C GLU A 52 5.14 -22.74 25.58
N ASP A 53 5.55 -23.03 26.81
CA ASP A 53 5.20 -22.21 27.98
C ASP A 53 6.11 -20.99 28.15
N HIS A 54 5.79 -20.13 29.13
CA HIS A 54 6.58 -18.93 29.47
C HIS A 54 8.03 -19.21 29.92
N LYS A 55 8.40 -20.47 30.19
CA LYS A 55 9.75 -20.91 30.56
C LYS A 55 10.49 -21.60 29.42
N GLY A 56 9.86 -21.73 28.24
CA GLY A 56 10.40 -22.45 27.10
C GLY A 56 10.23 -23.98 27.20
N ASN A 57 9.41 -24.49 28.12
CA ASN A 57 9.09 -25.91 28.15
C ASN A 57 8.14 -26.22 27.00
N ILE A 58 8.46 -27.29 26.27
CA ILE A 58 7.68 -27.74 25.13
C ILE A 58 6.87 -28.97 25.55
N THR A 59 5.57 -28.93 25.30
CA THR A 59 4.67 -30.08 25.48
C THR A 59 3.93 -30.36 24.18
N GLN A 60 3.78 -31.64 23.84
CA GLN A 60 3.03 -32.07 22.68
C GLN A 60 1.69 -32.62 23.13
N VAL A 61 0.62 -32.17 22.48
CA VAL A 61 -0.74 -32.65 22.74
C VAL A 61 -1.44 -32.97 21.41
N PRO A 62 -2.40 -33.91 21.38
CA PRO A 62 -3.07 -34.28 20.14
C PRO A 62 -3.75 -33.10 19.44
N ALA A 63 -3.61 -33.00 18.11
CA ALA A 63 -4.24 -31.95 17.31
C ALA A 63 -5.75 -32.20 17.09
N THR A 64 -6.54 -32.02 18.15
CA THR A 64 -7.99 -32.27 18.15
C THR A 64 -8.79 -31.05 18.58
N GLN A 65 -10.05 -30.96 18.16
CA GLN A 65 -10.97 -29.90 18.61
C GLN A 65 -11.16 -29.91 20.13
N ASN A 66 -11.13 -31.08 20.77
CA ASN A 66 -11.24 -31.21 22.22
C ASN A 66 -10.05 -30.54 22.93
N THR A 67 -8.84 -30.67 22.38
CA THR A 67 -7.64 -29.98 22.87
C THR A 67 -7.77 -28.47 22.75
N LEU A 68 -8.25 -27.95 21.60
CA LEU A 68 -8.46 -26.51 21.45
C LEU A 68 -9.51 -25.98 22.44
N ASN A 69 -10.61 -26.71 22.60
CA ASN A 69 -11.67 -26.36 23.54
C ASN A 69 -11.18 -26.37 25.00
N SER A 70 -10.35 -27.34 25.39
CA SER A 70 -9.79 -27.40 26.75
C SER A 70 -8.81 -26.26 27.04
N LEU A 71 -8.17 -25.72 26.00
CA LEU A 71 -7.30 -24.55 26.06
C LEU A 71 -8.06 -23.22 25.88
N ASN A 72 -9.40 -23.25 25.87
CA ASN A 72 -10.26 -22.09 25.63
C ASN A 72 -10.03 -21.40 24.26
N ILE A 73 -9.48 -22.13 23.29
CA ILE A 73 -9.25 -21.67 21.92
C ILE A 73 -10.48 -21.98 21.08
N LYS A 74 -11.26 -20.95 20.73
CA LYS A 74 -12.52 -21.07 19.97
C LYS A 74 -12.27 -21.05 18.45
N MET A 75 -11.35 -21.88 17.99
CA MET A 75 -10.97 -21.99 16.59
C MET A 75 -11.23 -23.40 16.09
N ASP A 76 -11.54 -23.55 14.81
CA ASP A 76 -11.71 -24.86 14.18
C ASP A 76 -10.34 -25.50 13.96
N VAL A 77 -10.17 -26.74 14.44
CA VAL A 77 -8.94 -27.52 14.27
C VAL A 77 -8.52 -27.65 12.80
N ASN A 78 -9.48 -27.69 11.87
CA ASN A 78 -9.20 -27.82 10.45
C ASN A 78 -8.40 -26.62 9.91
N LYS A 79 -8.59 -25.42 10.47
CA LYS A 79 -7.82 -24.21 10.07
C LYS A 79 -6.33 -24.33 10.38
N PHE A 80 -5.94 -25.20 11.31
CA PHE A 80 -4.53 -25.51 11.57
C PHE A 80 -4.03 -26.57 10.58
N LYS A 81 -4.84 -27.61 10.35
CA LYS A 81 -4.49 -28.74 9.47
C LYS A 81 -4.42 -28.36 7.99
N ASP A 82 -5.27 -27.45 7.53
CA ASP A 82 -5.28 -26.94 6.15
C ASP A 82 -4.23 -25.85 5.88
N GLY A 83 -3.49 -25.46 6.92
CA GLY A 83 -2.43 -24.47 6.83
C GLY A 83 -2.93 -23.02 6.77
N SER A 84 -4.20 -22.74 7.09
CA SER A 84 -4.71 -21.37 7.26
C SER A 84 -4.05 -20.67 8.45
N ILE A 85 -3.72 -21.43 9.51
CA ILE A 85 -3.02 -20.97 10.70
C ILE A 85 -1.68 -21.67 10.80
N ARG A 86 -0.60 -20.97 10.42
CA ARG A 86 0.77 -21.49 10.46
C ARG A 86 1.61 -20.92 11.60
N LYS A 87 1.23 -19.76 12.12
CA LYS A 87 2.01 -19.04 13.14
C LYS A 87 1.58 -19.43 14.56
N PRO A 88 2.49 -19.32 15.55
CA PRO A 88 2.14 -19.52 16.95
C PRO A 88 0.99 -18.62 17.39
N ILE A 89 -0.02 -19.19 18.06
CA ILE A 89 -1.11 -18.45 18.67
C ILE A 89 -0.98 -18.44 20.19
N ALA A 90 -1.38 -17.34 20.83
CA ALA A 90 -1.39 -17.26 22.29
C ALA A 90 -2.54 -18.09 22.86
N ILE A 91 -2.27 -18.87 23.91
CA ILE A 91 -3.28 -19.62 24.66
C ILE A 91 -3.95 -18.67 25.66
N PRO A 92 -5.28 -18.49 25.62
CA PRO A 92 -6.01 -17.66 26.59
C PRO A 92 -5.70 -18.05 28.04
N ASP A 93 -5.79 -17.08 28.95
CA ASP A 93 -5.65 -17.28 30.40
C ASP A 93 -4.28 -17.84 30.87
N THR A 94 -3.26 -17.90 30.00
CA THR A 94 -1.91 -18.37 30.33
C THR A 94 -0.87 -17.26 30.56
N TYR A 95 -1.31 -16.00 30.60
CA TYR A 95 -0.40 -14.87 30.80
C TYR A 95 0.37 -15.01 32.12
N GLN A 96 1.71 -14.98 32.03
CA GLN A 96 2.59 -14.98 33.18
C GLN A 96 3.56 -13.80 33.09
N ARG A 97 3.81 -13.17 34.24
CA ARG A 97 4.86 -12.16 34.34
C ARG A 97 6.22 -12.84 34.33
N ILE A 98 7.16 -12.24 33.61
CA ILE A 98 8.54 -12.70 33.54
C ILE A 98 9.48 -11.64 34.11
N ALA A 99 10.76 -12.00 34.27
CA ALA A 99 11.79 -11.05 34.63
C ALA A 99 11.82 -9.90 33.62
N GLN A 100 11.86 -8.65 34.11
CA GLN A 100 11.97 -7.49 33.23
C GLN A 100 13.33 -7.49 32.51
N SER A 101 13.30 -7.14 31.23
CA SER A 101 14.48 -6.93 30.40
C SER A 101 14.34 -5.58 29.68
N PRO A 102 14.52 -4.46 30.39
CA PRO A 102 14.34 -3.13 29.82
C PRO A 102 15.40 -2.82 28.77
N GLN A 103 15.06 -1.94 27.83
CA GLN A 103 15.96 -1.60 26.72
C GLN A 103 17.15 -0.75 27.17
N GLY A 104 18.36 -1.21 26.85
CA GLY A 104 19.60 -0.47 27.13
C GLY A 104 19.86 0.68 26.15
N LEU A 105 20.76 1.59 26.52
CA LEU A 105 21.11 2.76 25.69
C LEU A 105 21.67 2.37 24.32
N ILE A 106 22.54 1.37 24.25
CA ILE A 106 23.15 0.91 23.00
C ILE A 106 22.10 0.28 22.06
N PRO A 107 21.24 -0.66 22.51
CA PRO A 107 20.11 -1.13 21.70
C PRO A 107 19.23 -0.02 21.16
N ILE A 108 18.93 1.01 21.94
CA ILE A 108 18.10 2.15 21.48
C ILE A 108 18.78 2.89 20.33
N ILE A 109 20.09 3.15 20.42
CA ILE A 109 20.86 3.81 19.35
C ILE A 109 20.95 2.93 18.10
N MET A 110 21.07 1.61 18.28
CA MET A 110 21.17 0.66 17.16
C MET A 110 19.82 0.34 16.51
N SER A 111 18.71 0.53 17.22
CA SER A 111 17.36 0.15 16.77
C SER A 111 16.97 0.75 15.41
N PRO A 112 17.24 2.03 15.08
CA PRO A 112 16.96 2.56 13.74
C PRO A 112 17.75 1.86 12.63
N VAL A 113 19.02 1.51 12.88
CA VAL A 113 19.85 0.81 11.91
C VAL A 113 19.32 -0.60 11.68
N GLN A 114 19.00 -1.31 12.77
CA GLN A 114 18.42 -2.65 12.68
C GLN A 114 17.06 -2.62 11.99
N GLY A 115 16.20 -1.64 12.30
CA GLY A 115 14.90 -1.49 11.63
C GLY A 115 15.02 -1.28 10.12
N VAL A 116 16.05 -0.55 9.66
CA VAL A 116 16.36 -0.42 8.23
C VAL A 116 16.80 -1.76 7.64
N MET A 117 17.67 -2.50 8.33
CA MET A 117 18.10 -3.83 7.88
C MET A 117 16.94 -4.82 7.81
N ASP A 118 16.04 -4.79 8.80
CA ASP A 118 14.86 -5.66 8.88
C ASP A 118 13.80 -5.33 7.82
N THR A 119 13.87 -4.13 7.21
CA THR A 119 12.90 -3.62 6.22
C THR A 119 13.54 -3.44 4.83
N VAL A 120 14.73 -4.01 4.61
CA VAL A 120 15.49 -3.82 3.36
C VAL A 120 14.75 -4.37 2.14
N ASP A 121 13.98 -5.44 2.31
CA ASP A 121 13.17 -6.07 1.29
C ASP A 121 12.08 -5.12 0.75
N ILE A 122 11.39 -4.40 1.63
CA ILE A 122 10.42 -3.35 1.28
C ILE A 122 11.10 -2.23 0.51
N MET A 123 12.27 -1.78 0.98
CA MET A 123 13.01 -0.69 0.32
C MET A 123 13.43 -1.06 -1.10
N VAL A 124 13.96 -2.28 -1.28
CA VAL A 124 14.37 -2.79 -2.60
C VAL A 124 13.16 -2.89 -3.54
N PHE A 125 12.03 -3.40 -3.06
CA PHE A 125 10.80 -3.47 -3.84
C PHE A 125 10.33 -2.10 -4.32
N VAL A 126 10.22 -1.12 -3.42
CA VAL A 126 9.78 0.24 -3.75
C VAL A 126 10.75 0.92 -4.72
N LEU A 127 12.07 0.70 -4.57
CA LEU A 127 13.07 1.23 -5.49
C LEU A 127 12.93 0.63 -6.90
N ILE A 128 12.77 -0.69 -7.02
CA ILE A 128 12.56 -1.38 -8.31
C ILE A 128 11.26 -0.89 -8.95
N LEU A 129 10.18 -0.79 -8.17
CA LEU A 129 8.88 -0.34 -8.65
C LEU A 129 8.90 1.14 -9.08
N GLY A 130 9.60 2.00 -8.34
CA GLY A 130 9.86 3.38 -8.75
C GLY A 130 10.71 3.47 -10.03
N GLY A 131 11.72 2.60 -10.14
CA GLY A 131 12.59 2.50 -11.32
C GLY A 131 11.84 2.12 -12.59
N ILE A 132 10.99 1.08 -12.54
CA ILE A 132 10.17 0.67 -13.69
C ILE A 132 9.13 1.74 -14.06
N ILE A 133 8.52 2.42 -13.08
CA ILE A 133 7.63 3.56 -13.37
C ILE A 133 8.41 4.68 -14.07
N GLY A 134 9.62 4.99 -13.60
CA GLY A 134 10.53 5.92 -14.25
C GLY A 134 10.89 5.53 -15.68
N LEU A 135 11.17 4.25 -15.93
CA LEU A 135 11.44 3.69 -17.25
C LEU A 135 10.23 3.87 -18.19
N ILE A 136 9.03 3.50 -17.76
CA ILE A 136 7.79 3.64 -18.55
C ILE A 136 7.44 5.11 -18.80
N ASN A 137 7.76 5.99 -17.84
CA ASN A 137 7.63 7.43 -18.04
C ASN A 137 8.61 7.94 -19.09
N LYS A 138 9.87 7.48 -19.04
CA LYS A 138 10.91 7.83 -20.01
C LYS A 138 10.59 7.35 -21.43
N THR A 139 9.93 6.20 -21.56
CA THR A 139 9.44 5.77 -22.88
C THR A 139 8.34 6.71 -23.41
N GLY A 140 7.67 7.49 -22.55
CA GLY A 140 6.49 8.31 -22.87
C GLY A 140 5.19 7.50 -22.96
N THR A 141 5.20 6.28 -22.44
CA THR A 141 4.07 5.35 -22.56
C THR A 141 2.87 5.85 -21.76
N PHE A 142 3.10 6.41 -20.56
CA PHE A 142 2.05 7.02 -19.77
C PHE A 142 1.44 8.26 -20.45
N ASP A 143 2.27 9.18 -20.94
CA ASP A 143 1.83 10.39 -21.64
C ASP A 143 0.92 10.03 -22.83
N ALA A 144 1.36 9.07 -23.66
CA ALA A 144 0.62 8.60 -24.82
C ALA A 144 -0.74 7.98 -24.43
N GLY A 145 -0.75 7.12 -23.41
CA GLY A 145 -1.97 6.44 -22.96
C GLY A 145 -2.99 7.42 -22.38
N ILE A 146 -2.54 8.38 -21.58
CA ILE A 146 -3.45 9.33 -20.93
C ILE A 146 -3.90 10.41 -21.91
N ALA A 147 -3.05 10.87 -22.83
CA ALA A 147 -3.48 11.79 -23.87
C ALA A 147 -4.53 11.16 -24.80
N ALA A 148 -4.37 9.87 -25.13
CA ALA A 148 -5.39 9.12 -25.86
C ALA A 148 -6.71 9.05 -25.08
N LEU A 149 -6.66 8.84 -23.76
CA LEU A 149 -7.85 8.83 -22.91
C LEU A 149 -8.50 10.22 -22.81
N SER A 150 -7.69 11.29 -22.66
CA SER A 150 -8.15 12.68 -22.63
C SER A 150 -8.86 13.07 -23.92
N LYS A 151 -8.26 12.78 -25.09
CA LYS A 151 -8.88 13.03 -26.40
C LYS A 151 -10.21 12.29 -26.55
N ARG A 152 -10.30 11.04 -26.06
CA ARG A 152 -11.53 10.24 -26.08
C ARG A 152 -12.61 10.70 -25.09
N THR A 153 -12.23 11.37 -24.01
CA THR A 153 -13.15 11.83 -22.95
C THR A 153 -13.53 13.30 -23.07
N LYS A 154 -13.09 13.98 -24.14
CA LYS A 154 -13.44 15.38 -24.45
C LYS A 154 -14.96 15.58 -24.47
N GLY A 155 -15.47 16.55 -23.70
CA GLY A 155 -16.90 16.81 -23.53
C GLY A 155 -17.61 15.93 -22.50
N LYS A 156 -16.90 14.95 -21.92
CA LYS A 156 -17.36 14.10 -20.81
C LYS A 156 -16.23 13.93 -19.80
N GLU A 157 -15.64 15.04 -19.37
CA GLU A 157 -14.36 15.04 -18.64
C GLU A 157 -14.44 14.28 -17.31
N PHE A 158 -15.63 14.20 -16.71
CA PHE A 158 -15.81 13.45 -15.46
C PHE A 158 -15.62 11.94 -15.63
N ILE A 159 -15.71 11.40 -16.84
CA ILE A 159 -15.39 10.00 -17.13
C ILE A 159 -13.92 9.71 -16.82
N LEU A 160 -13.02 10.67 -17.05
CA LEU A 160 -11.61 10.55 -16.68
C LEU A 160 -11.47 10.35 -15.17
N VAL A 161 -12.18 11.16 -14.37
CA VAL A 161 -12.17 11.07 -12.90
C VAL A 161 -12.65 9.69 -12.44
N ILE A 162 -13.75 9.20 -13.02
CA ILE A 162 -14.31 7.87 -12.70
C ILE A 162 -13.30 6.78 -13.03
N PHE A 163 -12.74 6.79 -14.24
CA PHE A 163 -11.82 5.76 -14.70
C PHE A 163 -10.56 5.71 -13.83
N ILE A 164 -9.93 6.86 -13.58
CA ILE A 164 -8.74 6.94 -12.73
C ILE A 164 -9.06 6.48 -11.31
N SER A 165 -10.16 6.98 -10.71
CA SER A 165 -10.50 6.60 -9.33
C SER A 165 -10.77 5.10 -9.18
N LEU A 166 -11.45 4.47 -10.16
CA LEU A 166 -11.70 3.03 -10.15
C LEU A 166 -10.42 2.22 -10.37
N LEU A 167 -9.55 2.65 -11.29
CA LEU A 167 -8.27 1.99 -11.54
C LEU A 167 -7.37 2.03 -10.30
N ILE A 168 -7.28 3.19 -9.63
CA ILE A 168 -6.49 3.34 -8.42
C ILE A 168 -7.13 2.59 -7.25
N ALA A 169 -8.46 2.58 -7.12
CA ALA A 169 -9.15 1.78 -6.12
C ALA A 169 -8.96 0.28 -6.32
N LEU A 170 -8.92 -0.19 -7.57
CA LEU A 170 -8.58 -1.58 -7.89
C LEU A 170 -7.17 -1.91 -7.40
N GLY A 171 -6.19 -1.03 -7.64
CA GLY A 171 -4.84 -1.21 -7.10
C GLY A 171 -4.81 -1.20 -5.56
N GLY A 172 -5.51 -0.27 -4.92
CA GLY A 172 -5.60 -0.17 -3.46
C GLY A 172 -6.20 -1.42 -2.82
N THR A 173 -7.29 -1.96 -3.38
CA THR A 173 -8.00 -3.11 -2.80
C THR A 173 -7.27 -4.44 -3.03
N THR A 174 -6.45 -4.53 -4.08
CA THR A 174 -5.78 -5.77 -4.47
C THR A 174 -4.34 -5.88 -3.98
N PHE A 175 -3.55 -4.81 -4.03
CA PHE A 175 -2.14 -4.84 -3.63
C PHE A 175 -1.69 -3.63 -2.82
N GLY A 176 -2.61 -2.74 -2.42
CA GLY A 176 -2.27 -1.60 -1.58
C GLY A 176 -1.53 -0.48 -2.32
N LEU A 177 -1.99 -0.12 -3.52
CA LEU A 177 -1.45 0.96 -4.34
C LEU A 177 -1.55 2.34 -3.63
N ALA A 178 -0.65 2.68 -2.71
CA ALA A 178 -0.60 3.97 -2.02
C ALA A 178 0.68 4.72 -2.35
N GLU A 179 1.83 4.08 -2.18
CA GLU A 179 3.16 4.66 -2.38
C GLU A 179 3.42 5.02 -3.85
N GLU A 180 2.96 4.18 -4.78
CA GLU A 180 3.16 4.36 -6.21
C GLU A 180 2.31 5.49 -6.78
N THR A 181 1.23 5.86 -6.09
CA THR A 181 0.34 6.94 -6.53
C THR A 181 1.05 8.28 -6.61
N ILE A 182 2.11 8.46 -5.82
CA ILE A 182 2.92 9.69 -5.81
C ILE A 182 3.51 9.95 -7.20
N ALA A 183 3.97 8.91 -7.89
CA ALA A 183 4.52 9.02 -9.23
C ALA A 183 3.46 9.34 -10.30
N LEU A 184 2.19 9.03 -10.03
CA LEU A 184 1.09 9.30 -10.95
C LEU A 184 0.61 10.75 -10.90
N TYR A 185 0.83 11.49 -9.80
CA TYR A 185 0.38 12.88 -9.72
C TYR A 185 1.00 13.77 -10.81
N PRO A 186 2.33 13.83 -11.00
CA PRO A 186 2.91 14.70 -12.03
C PRO A 186 2.47 14.33 -13.45
N ILE A 187 2.18 13.05 -13.68
CA ILE A 187 1.75 12.52 -14.98
C ILE A 187 0.29 12.89 -15.24
N LEU A 188 -0.60 12.74 -14.25
CA LEU A 188 -2.05 12.98 -14.43
C LEU A 188 -2.44 14.45 -14.27
N MET A 189 -1.66 15.25 -13.55
CA MET A 189 -1.96 16.66 -13.27
C MET A 189 -2.23 17.49 -14.54
N PRO A 190 -1.36 17.48 -15.57
CA PRO A 190 -1.58 18.28 -16.77
C PRO A 190 -2.88 17.93 -17.47
N ILE A 191 -3.28 16.65 -17.48
CA ILE A 191 -4.51 16.20 -18.13
C ILE A 191 -5.76 16.67 -17.38
N PHE A 192 -5.76 16.61 -16.06
CA PHE A 192 -6.89 17.10 -15.26
C PHE A 192 -7.06 18.62 -15.42
N ILE A 193 -5.95 19.36 -15.36
CA ILE A 193 -5.96 20.81 -15.54
C ILE A 193 -6.41 21.17 -16.97
N ALA A 194 -5.87 20.51 -18.00
CA ALA A 194 -6.28 20.71 -19.39
C ALA A 194 -7.77 20.35 -19.64
N SER A 195 -8.37 19.50 -18.79
CA SER A 195 -9.79 19.15 -18.85
C SER A 195 -10.71 20.14 -18.11
N GLY A 196 -10.14 21.22 -17.56
CA GLY A 196 -10.84 22.28 -16.84
C GLY A 196 -11.13 21.93 -15.37
N TYR A 197 -10.36 21.01 -14.78
CA TYR A 197 -10.39 20.74 -13.34
C TYR A 197 -9.20 21.37 -12.64
N ASP A 198 -9.27 21.54 -11.32
CA ASP A 198 -8.11 21.96 -10.53
C ASP A 198 -7.27 20.76 -10.06
N ALA A 199 -6.13 21.05 -9.45
CA ALA A 199 -5.25 20.03 -8.90
C ALA A 199 -5.92 19.21 -7.77
N ILE A 200 -6.89 19.77 -7.05
CA ILE A 200 -7.61 19.06 -5.99
C ILE A 200 -8.44 17.91 -6.57
N VAL A 201 -9.09 18.07 -7.72
CA VAL A 201 -9.82 16.97 -8.38
C VAL A 201 -8.86 15.84 -8.79
N CYS A 202 -7.69 16.17 -9.33
CA CYS A 202 -6.65 15.17 -9.65
C CYS A 202 -6.20 14.42 -8.40
N ILE A 203 -5.86 15.17 -7.34
CA ILE A 203 -5.44 14.62 -6.07
C ILE A 203 -6.51 13.73 -5.47
N ALA A 204 -7.77 14.17 -5.48
CA ALA A 204 -8.89 13.42 -4.93
C ALA A 204 -9.14 12.12 -5.71
N ALA A 205 -9.11 12.14 -7.04
CA ALA A 205 -9.32 10.95 -7.86
C ALA A 205 -8.32 9.84 -7.52
N ILE A 206 -7.06 10.20 -7.33
CA ILE A 206 -5.97 9.26 -7.03
C ILE A 206 -5.98 8.89 -5.53
N TYR A 207 -5.89 9.88 -4.64
CA TYR A 207 -5.75 9.66 -3.20
C TYR A 207 -6.97 8.96 -2.61
N MET A 208 -8.18 9.41 -2.95
CA MET A 208 -9.41 8.78 -2.44
C MET A 208 -9.60 7.39 -3.05
N GLY A 209 -9.28 7.22 -4.34
CA GLY A 209 -9.31 5.89 -4.97
C GLY A 209 -8.45 4.89 -4.19
N SER A 210 -7.19 5.26 -3.93
CA SER A 210 -6.24 4.42 -3.19
C SER A 210 -6.69 4.16 -1.76
N SER A 211 -7.12 5.22 -1.07
CA SER A 211 -7.57 5.13 0.34
C SER A 211 -8.81 4.27 0.49
N ILE A 212 -9.83 4.46 -0.35
CA ILE A 212 -11.07 3.67 -0.31
C ILE A 212 -10.82 2.22 -0.73
N GLY A 213 -9.99 2.00 -1.75
CA GLY A 213 -9.54 0.68 -2.16
C GLY A 213 -8.89 -0.07 -0.99
N THR A 214 -7.95 0.58 -0.31
CA THR A 214 -7.23 0.01 0.84
C THR A 214 -8.17 -0.20 2.04
N MET A 215 -9.06 0.74 2.32
CA MET A 215 -10.04 0.65 3.41
C MET A 215 -10.98 -0.54 3.24
N PHE A 216 -11.39 -0.84 2.00
CA PHE A 216 -12.21 -2.02 1.67
C PHE A 216 -11.40 -3.02 0.84
N SER A 217 -10.26 -3.44 1.38
CA SER A 217 -9.34 -4.39 0.75
C SER A 217 -9.98 -5.75 0.49
N THR A 218 -9.87 -6.26 -0.73
CA THR A 218 -10.37 -7.58 -1.12
C THR A 218 -9.31 -8.65 -0.89
N VAL A 219 -8.12 -8.44 -1.45
CA VAL A 219 -6.99 -9.37 -1.40
C VAL A 219 -5.66 -8.69 -1.08
N ASN A 220 -5.67 -7.40 -0.72
CA ASN A 220 -4.47 -6.64 -0.36
C ASN A 220 -3.64 -7.39 0.70
N PRO A 221 -2.41 -7.81 0.37
CA PRO A 221 -1.59 -8.59 1.26
C PRO A 221 -1.09 -7.78 2.45
N PHE A 222 -0.93 -6.46 2.30
CA PHE A 222 -0.48 -5.56 3.37
C PHE A 222 -1.57 -5.17 4.36
N SER A 223 -2.82 -5.58 4.09
CA SER A 223 -3.97 -5.28 4.92
C SER A 223 -4.69 -6.57 5.32
N VAL A 224 -5.66 -7.01 4.51
CA VAL A 224 -6.59 -8.06 4.93
C VAL A 224 -5.92 -9.42 5.07
N VAL A 225 -4.93 -9.76 4.26
CA VAL A 225 -4.24 -11.06 4.39
C VAL A 225 -3.45 -11.13 5.70
N ILE A 226 -2.66 -10.10 6.02
CA ILE A 226 -1.94 -10.04 7.30
C ILE A 226 -2.91 -10.05 8.48
N ALA A 227 -3.97 -9.25 8.42
CA ALA A 227 -4.96 -9.17 9.50
C ALA A 227 -5.71 -10.50 9.69
N SER A 228 -6.12 -11.16 8.62
CA SER A 228 -6.78 -12.47 8.65
C SER A 228 -5.84 -13.56 9.17
N ASN A 229 -4.58 -13.57 8.75
CA ASN A 229 -3.56 -14.50 9.27
C ASN A 229 -3.32 -14.27 10.77
N ALA A 230 -3.27 -13.01 11.22
CA ALA A 230 -3.13 -12.67 12.64
C ALA A 230 -4.35 -13.06 13.48
N ALA A 231 -5.55 -12.97 12.88
CA ALA A 231 -6.81 -13.41 13.51
C ALA A 231 -7.07 -14.92 13.38
N GLY A 232 -6.24 -15.64 12.62
CA GLY A 232 -6.38 -17.07 12.34
C GLY A 232 -7.67 -17.41 11.59
N ILE A 233 -8.06 -16.56 10.64
CA ILE A 233 -9.20 -16.77 9.74
C ILE A 233 -8.74 -16.69 8.29
N SER A 234 -9.55 -17.23 7.37
CA SER A 234 -9.27 -17.08 5.94
C SER A 234 -9.42 -15.60 5.53
N PHE A 235 -8.54 -15.12 4.66
CA PHE A 235 -8.68 -13.79 4.05
C PHE A 235 -9.93 -13.68 3.16
N SER A 236 -10.54 -14.80 2.75
CA SER A 236 -11.80 -14.80 2.00
C SER A 236 -13.03 -14.55 2.90
N GLU A 237 -12.87 -14.65 4.22
CA GLU A 237 -13.95 -14.41 5.17
C GLU A 237 -14.38 -12.92 5.12
N GLY A 238 -15.67 -12.66 4.97
CA GLY A 238 -16.21 -11.30 4.83
C GLY A 238 -15.91 -10.62 3.48
N LEU A 239 -15.46 -11.34 2.46
CA LEU A 239 -15.18 -10.77 1.13
C LEU A 239 -16.41 -10.09 0.51
N THR A 240 -17.59 -10.71 0.61
CA THR A 240 -18.84 -10.15 0.09
C THR A 240 -19.15 -8.77 0.70
N PHE A 241 -19.00 -8.63 2.02
CA PHE A 241 -19.18 -7.36 2.70
C PHE A 241 -18.20 -6.31 2.18
N ARG A 242 -16.91 -6.67 2.05
CA ARG A 242 -15.87 -5.75 1.58
C ARG A 242 -16.10 -5.31 0.15
N ILE A 243 -16.55 -6.20 -0.75
CA ILE A 243 -16.91 -5.83 -2.12
C ILE A 243 -18.10 -4.87 -2.15
N ILE A 244 -19.18 -5.16 -1.40
CA ILE A 244 -20.35 -4.29 -1.35
C ILE A 244 -19.98 -2.91 -0.78
N ALA A 245 -19.23 -2.89 0.33
CA ALA A 245 -18.81 -1.67 0.98
C ALA A 245 -17.85 -0.84 0.09
N LEU A 246 -16.93 -1.50 -0.64
CA LEU A 246 -16.08 -0.87 -1.63
C LEU A 246 -16.90 -0.17 -2.71
N ILE A 247 -17.89 -0.86 -3.30
CA ILE A 247 -18.75 -0.28 -4.34
C ILE A 247 -19.51 0.93 -3.80
N LEU A 248 -20.15 0.80 -2.64
CA LEU A 248 -20.92 1.88 -2.03
C LEU A 248 -20.04 3.09 -1.69
N ALA A 249 -18.88 2.85 -1.09
CA ALA A 249 -17.94 3.91 -0.74
C ALA A 249 -17.34 4.59 -1.97
N MET A 250 -17.07 3.85 -3.04
CA MET A 250 -16.63 4.42 -4.31
C MET A 250 -17.72 5.29 -4.94
N ILE A 251 -18.98 4.87 -4.90
CA ILE A 251 -20.11 5.71 -5.38
C ILE A 251 -20.18 7.02 -4.58
N ILE A 252 -20.14 6.95 -3.24
CA ILE A 252 -20.17 8.13 -2.37
C ILE A 252 -18.98 9.06 -2.69
N THR A 253 -17.79 8.49 -2.85
CA THR A 253 -16.56 9.23 -3.18
C THR A 253 -16.67 9.92 -4.53
N LEU A 254 -17.13 9.22 -5.56
CA LEU A 254 -17.31 9.80 -6.90
C LEU A 254 -18.37 10.90 -6.90
N ILE A 255 -19.46 10.75 -6.15
CA ILE A 255 -20.47 11.80 -5.97
C ILE A 255 -19.84 13.04 -5.31
N TYR A 256 -19.04 12.84 -4.25
CA TYR A 256 -18.35 13.93 -3.57
C TYR A 256 -17.39 14.68 -4.52
N ILE A 257 -16.55 13.95 -5.26
CA ILE A 257 -15.63 14.54 -6.23
C ILE A 257 -16.41 15.24 -7.35
N TYR A 258 -17.52 14.67 -7.82
CA TYR A 258 -18.36 15.28 -8.85
C TYR A 258 -18.89 16.65 -8.44
N TYR A 259 -19.43 16.78 -7.23
CA TYR A 259 -19.95 18.04 -6.74
C TYR A 259 -18.85 19.11 -6.66
N TYR A 260 -17.68 18.75 -6.14
CA TYR A 260 -16.54 19.65 -6.09
C TYR A 260 -16.05 20.05 -7.49
N ALA A 261 -15.81 19.06 -8.36
CA ALA A 261 -15.33 19.27 -9.72
C ALA A 261 -16.29 20.16 -10.55
N ARG A 262 -17.60 19.95 -10.42
CA ARG A 262 -18.62 20.77 -11.09
C ARG A 262 -18.62 22.21 -10.55
N LYS A 263 -18.41 22.40 -9.25
CA LYS A 263 -18.34 23.72 -8.62
C LYS A 263 -17.15 24.52 -9.16
N VAL A 264 -15.97 23.90 -9.21
CA VAL A 264 -14.74 24.51 -9.73
C VAL A 264 -14.84 24.79 -11.24
N LYS A 265 -15.35 23.84 -12.02
CA LYS A 265 -15.50 23.99 -13.47
C LYS A 265 -16.49 25.08 -13.87
N LYS A 266 -17.51 25.35 -13.03
CA LYS A 266 -18.48 26.43 -13.27
C LYS A 266 -17.88 27.83 -12.98
N ASP A 267 -17.09 27.94 -11.93
CA ASP A 267 -16.40 29.17 -11.55
C ASP A 267 -15.12 28.83 -10.75
N PRO A 268 -13.92 29.04 -11.33
CA PRO A 268 -12.64 28.71 -10.71
C PRO A 268 -12.40 29.32 -9.33
N LYS A 269 -13.06 30.45 -9.00
CA LYS A 269 -12.96 31.09 -7.67
C LYS A 269 -13.47 30.20 -6.53
N ASN A 270 -14.22 29.15 -6.86
CA ASN A 270 -14.71 28.18 -5.90
C ASN A 270 -13.70 27.09 -5.53
N SER A 271 -12.54 27.05 -6.19
CA SER A 271 -11.45 26.14 -5.86
C SER A 271 -10.89 26.45 -4.47
N LEU A 272 -10.56 25.41 -3.71
CA LEU A 272 -9.88 25.54 -2.42
C LEU A 272 -8.45 26.07 -2.55
N ILE A 273 -7.89 26.03 -3.76
CA ILE A 273 -6.51 26.44 -4.08
C ILE A 273 -6.48 27.59 -5.08
N TYR A 274 -7.54 28.40 -5.14
CA TYR A 274 -7.69 29.47 -6.14
C TYR A 274 -6.46 30.38 -6.23
N GLU A 275 -5.88 30.77 -5.09
CA GLU A 275 -4.70 31.65 -5.02
C GLU A 275 -3.42 31.02 -5.60
N ASP A 276 -3.34 29.68 -5.63
CA ASP A 276 -2.19 28.93 -6.14
C ASP A 276 -2.40 28.40 -7.57
N MET A 277 -3.59 28.57 -8.15
CA MET A 277 -3.95 27.97 -9.45
C MET A 277 -2.98 28.40 -10.56
N ASP A 278 -2.71 29.70 -10.71
CA ASP A 278 -1.81 30.22 -11.76
C ASP A 278 -0.41 29.59 -11.67
N LYS A 279 0.11 29.45 -10.45
CA LYS A 279 1.43 28.83 -10.19
C LYS A 279 1.44 27.34 -10.52
N ILE A 280 0.34 26.64 -10.22
CA ILE A 280 0.19 25.22 -10.52
C ILE A 280 0.05 25.01 -12.03
N GLU A 281 -0.75 25.83 -12.71
CA GLU A 281 -0.90 25.83 -14.16
C GLU A 281 0.45 26.10 -14.84
N GLU A 282 1.20 27.11 -14.40
CA GLU A 282 2.54 27.37 -14.93
C GLU A 282 3.47 26.15 -14.75
N ARG A 283 3.40 25.46 -13.60
CA ARG A 283 4.25 24.30 -13.33
C ARG A 283 3.92 23.09 -14.21
N PHE A 284 2.63 22.84 -14.48
CA PHE A 284 2.18 21.59 -15.10
C PHE A 284 1.72 21.73 -16.55
N LEU A 285 1.35 22.93 -17.01
CA LEU A 285 0.88 23.16 -18.37
C LEU A 285 1.89 23.86 -19.28
N LYS A 286 2.94 24.50 -18.74
CA LYS A 286 3.88 25.30 -19.56
C LYS A 286 4.53 24.51 -20.70
N ASP A 287 4.88 23.25 -20.44
CA ASP A 287 5.51 22.36 -21.42
C ASP A 287 4.53 21.29 -21.96
N TYR A 288 3.23 21.43 -21.65
CA TYR A 288 2.20 20.48 -22.07
C TYR A 288 1.66 20.85 -23.45
N ASP A 289 2.00 20.04 -24.45
CA ASP A 289 1.44 20.14 -25.80
C ASP A 289 0.42 19.01 -26.06
N PRO A 290 -0.90 19.29 -26.04
CA PRO A 290 -1.94 18.28 -26.25
C PRO A 290 -1.98 17.72 -27.68
N ASP A 291 -1.38 18.42 -28.66
CA ASP A 291 -1.39 18.02 -30.06
C ASP A 291 -0.09 17.30 -30.47
N ASN A 292 0.98 17.45 -29.70
CA ASN A 292 2.30 16.85 -29.96
C ASN A 292 2.71 15.81 -28.90
N VAL A 293 1.74 15.02 -28.43
CA VAL A 293 1.98 13.86 -27.58
C VAL A 293 2.50 12.67 -28.39
N VAL A 294 3.44 11.93 -27.79
CA VAL A 294 4.05 10.75 -28.42
C VAL A 294 2.96 9.76 -28.84
N PRO A 295 2.98 9.23 -30.08
CA PRO A 295 1.89 8.38 -30.57
C PRO A 295 1.75 7.12 -29.73
N PHE A 296 0.51 6.73 -29.45
CA PHE A 296 0.16 5.50 -28.74
C PHE A 296 0.30 4.29 -29.67
N ASP A 297 1.55 3.96 -29.99
CA ASP A 297 1.91 2.86 -30.89
C ASP A 297 1.78 1.47 -30.22
N TRP A 298 1.96 0.43 -31.04
CA TRP A 298 1.86 -0.95 -30.58
C TRP A 298 2.91 -1.31 -29.51
N ARG A 299 4.10 -0.67 -29.53
CA ARG A 299 5.17 -0.91 -28.55
C ARG A 299 4.75 -0.40 -27.18
N ARG A 300 4.20 0.81 -27.10
CA ARG A 300 3.69 1.41 -25.86
C ARG A 300 2.50 0.64 -25.31
N ILE A 301 1.61 0.18 -26.18
CA ILE A 301 0.51 -0.72 -25.79
C ILE A 301 1.08 -2.00 -25.18
N LEU A 302 2.07 -2.62 -25.81
CA LEU A 302 2.70 -3.83 -25.32
C LEU A 302 3.41 -3.60 -23.97
N ILE A 303 4.13 -2.48 -23.81
CA ILE A 303 4.77 -2.08 -22.55
C ILE A 303 3.72 -1.96 -21.43
N LEU A 304 2.58 -1.30 -21.69
CA LEU A 304 1.50 -1.22 -20.70
C LEU A 304 0.91 -2.57 -20.37
N ILE A 305 0.68 -3.44 -21.36
CA ILE A 305 0.13 -4.77 -21.12
C ILE A 305 1.07 -5.60 -20.25
N ILE A 306 2.38 -5.61 -20.55
CA ILE A 306 3.37 -6.38 -19.79
C ILE A 306 3.46 -5.83 -18.35
N PHE A 307 3.49 -4.51 -18.19
CA PHE A 307 3.48 -3.88 -16.88
C PHE A 307 2.20 -4.21 -16.09
N LEU A 308 1.03 -4.08 -16.70
CA LEU A 308 -0.25 -4.36 -16.05
C LEU A 308 -0.43 -5.85 -15.74
N ALA A 309 0.11 -6.75 -16.56
CA ALA A 309 0.09 -8.20 -16.33
C ALA A 309 0.91 -8.62 -15.09
N ALA A 310 1.89 -7.81 -14.68
CA ALA A 310 2.65 -8.08 -13.46
C ALA A 310 1.74 -8.07 -12.21
N PHE A 311 0.71 -7.22 -12.17
CA PHE A 311 -0.15 -7.11 -10.99
C PHE A 311 -1.00 -8.37 -10.74
N PRO A 312 -1.73 -8.96 -11.71
CA PRO A 312 -2.39 -10.25 -11.51
C PRO A 312 -1.43 -11.38 -11.11
N ILE A 313 -0.21 -11.43 -11.67
CA ILE A 313 0.81 -12.43 -11.31
C ILE A 313 1.24 -12.24 -9.86
N MET A 314 1.52 -11.00 -9.46
CA MET A 314 1.86 -10.64 -8.08
C MET A 314 0.74 -11.02 -7.12
N ILE A 315 -0.52 -10.67 -7.43
CA ILE A 315 -1.69 -10.99 -6.59
C ILE A 315 -1.77 -12.49 -6.37
N TRP A 316 -1.65 -13.29 -7.44
CA TRP A 316 -1.64 -14.75 -7.34
C TRP A 316 -0.45 -15.27 -6.52
N GLY A 317 0.75 -14.73 -6.75
CA GLY A 317 1.96 -15.11 -6.04
C GLY A 317 1.86 -14.87 -4.53
N VAL A 318 1.30 -13.73 -4.11
CA VAL A 318 1.13 -13.43 -2.69
C VAL A 318 -0.06 -14.17 -2.08
N SER A 319 -1.15 -14.36 -2.82
CA SER A 319 -2.34 -15.05 -2.29
C SER A 319 -2.14 -16.55 -2.13
N SER A 320 -1.37 -17.16 -3.03
CA SER A 320 -1.32 -18.63 -3.19
C SER A 320 0.09 -19.19 -3.31
N GLY A 321 1.08 -18.38 -3.67
CA GLY A 321 2.47 -18.80 -3.90
C GLY A 321 3.42 -18.54 -2.74
N ASP A 322 2.91 -18.10 -1.57
CA ASP A 322 3.70 -17.71 -0.39
C ASP A 322 4.75 -16.61 -0.70
N TRP A 323 4.52 -15.78 -1.73
CA TRP A 323 5.45 -14.71 -2.11
C TRP A 323 5.49 -13.59 -1.08
N TRP A 324 6.68 -13.01 -0.94
CA TRP A 324 6.91 -11.78 -0.19
C TRP A 324 7.67 -10.75 -1.06
N PHE A 325 8.21 -9.71 -0.43
CA PHE A 325 8.89 -8.62 -1.14
C PHE A 325 10.02 -9.08 -2.07
N PRO A 326 10.85 -10.08 -1.76
CA PRO A 326 11.88 -10.57 -2.68
C PRO A 326 11.32 -11.10 -4.01
N GLU A 327 10.29 -11.95 -3.98
CA GLU A 327 9.69 -12.53 -5.19
C GLU A 327 8.97 -11.46 -6.01
N MET A 328 8.26 -10.55 -5.33
CA MET A 328 7.62 -9.40 -5.99
C MET A 328 8.65 -8.49 -6.66
N SER A 329 9.76 -8.22 -5.98
CA SER A 329 10.89 -7.45 -6.52
C SER A 329 11.46 -8.13 -7.77
N GLY A 330 11.65 -9.45 -7.72
CA GLY A 330 12.11 -10.24 -8.85
C GLY A 330 11.17 -10.17 -10.05
N LEU A 331 9.85 -10.24 -9.82
CA LEU A 331 8.84 -10.09 -10.87
C LEU A 331 8.94 -8.71 -11.55
N PHE A 332 8.91 -7.62 -10.79
CA PHE A 332 8.97 -6.27 -11.39
C PHE A 332 10.32 -5.97 -12.02
N LEU A 333 11.42 -6.54 -11.50
CA LEU A 333 12.72 -6.44 -12.14
C LEU A 333 12.74 -7.18 -13.49
N ALA A 334 12.18 -8.38 -13.57
CA ALA A 334 12.05 -9.11 -14.83
C ALA A 334 11.19 -8.34 -15.85
N VAL A 335 10.08 -7.77 -15.40
CA VAL A 335 9.22 -6.90 -16.20
C VAL A 335 10.01 -5.67 -16.69
N ALA A 336 10.78 -5.02 -15.82
CA ALA A 336 11.60 -3.87 -16.18
C ALA A 336 12.61 -4.24 -17.28
N ILE A 337 13.33 -5.35 -17.14
CA ILE A 337 14.28 -5.85 -18.15
C ILE A 337 13.58 -6.07 -19.50
N ILE A 338 12.39 -6.70 -19.50
CA ILE A 338 11.61 -6.89 -20.74
C ILE A 338 11.24 -5.55 -21.36
N ILE A 339 10.81 -4.57 -20.55
CA ILE A 339 10.46 -3.23 -21.03
C ILE A 339 11.68 -2.51 -21.60
N ILE A 340 12.87 -2.64 -20.99
CA ILE A 340 14.12 -2.05 -21.52
C ILE A 340 14.31 -2.48 -22.98
N PHE A 341 14.21 -3.78 -23.29
CA PHE A 341 14.36 -4.28 -24.66
C PHE A 341 13.26 -3.80 -25.62
N LEU A 342 12.04 -3.60 -25.13
CA LEU A 342 10.91 -3.13 -25.95
C LEU A 342 10.87 -1.60 -26.13
N SER A 343 11.49 -0.86 -25.22
CA SER A 343 11.42 0.60 -25.13
C SER A 343 12.04 1.32 -26.30
N GLY A 344 13.07 0.72 -26.93
CA GLY A 344 13.89 1.38 -27.93
C GLY A 344 14.80 2.49 -27.37
N LEU A 345 14.91 2.60 -26.04
CA LEU A 345 15.85 3.50 -25.38
C LEU A 345 17.28 2.99 -25.53
N SER A 346 18.25 3.91 -25.47
CA SER A 346 19.64 3.51 -25.30
C SER A 346 19.87 2.91 -23.91
N GLU A 347 20.90 2.06 -23.76
CA GLU A 347 21.21 1.42 -22.48
C GLU A 347 21.39 2.46 -21.35
N ARG A 348 22.11 3.55 -21.61
CA ARG A 348 22.32 4.66 -20.66
C ARG A 348 21.06 5.42 -20.25
N GLU A 349 20.00 5.35 -21.05
CA GLU A 349 18.72 5.98 -20.71
C GLU A 349 17.79 5.00 -19.99
N ALA A 350 18.02 3.71 -20.14
CA ALA A 350 17.17 2.65 -19.64
C ALA A 350 17.62 2.08 -18.28
N VAL A 351 18.93 2.14 -18.01
CA VAL A 351 19.59 1.75 -16.74
C VAL A 351 19.97 3.00 -15.98
#